data_AF-A0A934SRC6-F1
#
_entry.id   AF-A0A934SRC6-F1
#
_cell.length_a   1.000
_cell.length_b   1.000
_cell.length_c   1.000
_cell.angle_alpha   90.00
_cell.angle_beta   90.00
_cell.angle_gamma   90.00
#
_symmetry.space_group_name_H-M   'P 1'
#
loop_
_entity.id
_entity.type
_entity.pdbx_description
1 polymer ?
#
loop_
_entity_poly.entity_id
_entity_poly.type
_entity_poly.pdbx_seq_one_letter_code
_entity_poly.pdbx_strand_id
1 'polypeptide(L)'
;MSTAVFTGASIGTAGPVRVSAPISAPISAPISGTGHLRLTRKGRVVVTTLAAIPVVLGAVFFAVNGGGAAATSSSSGATFDYITVTAGESLWQIAGEVAPTADPREVISDIVHLNQLPSSEVQVGERIAIPLQYSH
;
A
#
# COMPACT_ATOMS: atom_id res chain seq x y z
N MET A 1 96.25 -10.29 8.32
CA MET A 1 97.21 -11.29 7.82
C MET A 1 96.69 -12.66 8.21
N SER A 2 96.04 -13.36 7.29
CA SER A 2 95.77 -14.79 7.45
C SER A 2 95.69 -15.41 6.07
N THR A 3 96.67 -16.27 5.87
CA THR A 3 97.02 -17.03 4.68
C THR A 3 96.16 -18.28 4.65
N ALA A 4 95.57 -18.61 3.50
CA ALA A 4 95.17 -19.97 3.19
C ALA A 4 95.27 -20.18 1.68
N VAL A 5 96.42 -20.74 1.32
CA VAL A 5 96.67 -21.40 0.04
C VAL A 5 95.76 -22.63 -0.03
N PHE A 6 95.08 -22.82 -1.15
CA PHE A 6 94.54 -24.14 -1.50
C PHE A 6 94.75 -24.45 -2.98
N THR A 7 95.41 -25.57 -3.16
CA THR A 7 95.81 -26.29 -4.37
C THR A 7 94.64 -27.11 -4.93
N GLY A 8 94.62 -27.32 -6.25
CA GLY A 8 93.82 -28.38 -6.89
C GLY A 8 93.20 -27.89 -8.20
N ALA A 9 93.77 -28.14 -9.38
CA ALA A 9 93.84 -29.41 -10.12
C ALA A 9 92.57 -29.75 -10.93
N SER A 10 92.83 -30.20 -12.16
CA SER A 10 91.99 -30.99 -13.10
C SER A 10 90.98 -30.27 -14.01
N ILE A 11 91.44 -30.03 -15.24
CA ILE A 11 90.97 -30.58 -16.53
C ILE A 11 89.50 -31.03 -16.60
N GLY A 12 88.76 -30.48 -17.56
CA GLY A 12 87.48 -31.02 -18.01
C GLY A 12 86.90 -30.27 -19.21
N THR A 13 87.30 -30.69 -20.42
CA THR A 13 86.65 -30.32 -21.69
C THR A 13 85.33 -31.08 -21.82
N ALA A 14 84.18 -30.40 -21.90
CA ALA A 14 82.91 -30.94 -22.41
C ALA A 14 81.97 -29.80 -22.83
N GLY A 15 81.36 -29.92 -24.01
CA GLY A 15 80.70 -28.84 -24.77
C GLY A 15 79.36 -28.30 -24.24
N PRO A 16 78.71 -27.40 -25.01
CA PRO A 16 77.55 -26.66 -24.53
C PRO A 16 76.28 -27.51 -24.59
N VAL A 17 75.81 -27.98 -23.43
CA VAL A 17 74.45 -28.51 -23.30
C VAL A 17 73.50 -27.32 -23.17
N ARG A 18 72.79 -27.02 -24.26
CA ARG A 18 71.66 -26.08 -24.26
C ARG A 18 70.55 -26.67 -23.39
N VAL A 19 70.41 -26.19 -22.17
CA VAL A 19 69.25 -26.49 -21.32
C VAL A 19 68.11 -25.61 -21.81
N SER A 20 67.18 -26.20 -22.57
CA SER A 20 65.88 -25.60 -22.84
C SER A 20 65.10 -25.52 -21.53
N ALA A 21 64.85 -24.31 -21.04
CA ALA A 21 64.02 -24.06 -19.87
C ALA A 21 62.58 -24.52 -20.14
N PRO A 22 61.92 -25.24 -19.20
CA PRO A 22 60.47 -25.35 -19.24
C PRO A 22 59.89 -24.00 -18.79
N ILE A 23 59.27 -23.30 -19.74
CA ILE A 23 58.46 -22.12 -19.42
C ILE A 23 57.27 -22.60 -18.59
N SER A 24 57.22 -22.17 -17.34
CA SER A 24 56.05 -22.26 -16.46
C SER A 24 54.83 -21.67 -17.14
N ALA A 25 53.83 -22.50 -17.43
CA ALA A 25 52.49 -22.02 -17.75
C ALA A 25 51.71 -21.81 -16.44
N PRO A 26 51.21 -20.60 -16.13
CA PRO A 26 50.25 -20.46 -15.06
C PRO A 26 48.93 -21.12 -15.48
N ILE A 27 48.49 -22.11 -14.71
CA ILE A 27 47.13 -22.66 -14.81
C ILE A 27 46.19 -21.60 -14.26
N SER A 28 45.66 -20.75 -15.15
CA SER A 28 44.52 -19.90 -14.83
C SER A 28 43.26 -20.78 -14.76
N ALA A 29 42.88 -21.18 -13.56
CA ALA A 29 41.56 -21.78 -13.33
C ALA A 29 40.49 -20.69 -13.56
N PRO A 30 39.48 -20.91 -14.42
CA PRO A 30 38.38 -19.96 -14.54
C PRO A 30 37.54 -20.01 -13.26
N ILE A 31 37.56 -18.93 -12.49
CA ILE A 31 36.55 -18.68 -11.46
C ILE A 31 35.18 -18.69 -12.13
N SER A 32 34.29 -19.59 -11.71
CA SER A 32 32.93 -19.65 -12.21
C SER A 32 32.25 -18.31 -11.92
N GLY A 33 32.00 -17.53 -12.97
CA GLY A 33 31.27 -16.28 -12.86
C GLY A 33 29.91 -16.56 -12.25
N THR A 34 29.60 -15.89 -11.14
CA THR A 34 28.24 -15.81 -10.62
C THR A 34 27.38 -15.24 -11.75
N GLY A 35 26.56 -16.08 -12.38
CA GLY A 35 25.69 -15.68 -13.47
C GLY A 35 24.70 -14.63 -12.98
N HIS A 36 25.05 -13.35 -13.13
CA HIS A 36 24.12 -12.27 -12.90
C HIS A 36 23.07 -12.38 -13.99
N LEU A 37 21.90 -12.94 -13.65
CA LEU A 37 20.72 -12.97 -14.51
C LEU A 37 20.31 -11.51 -14.76
N ARG A 38 20.89 -10.91 -15.79
CA ARG A 38 20.48 -9.61 -16.30
C ARG A 38 19.12 -9.83 -16.91
N LEU A 39 18.08 -9.52 -16.14
CA LEU A 39 16.71 -9.46 -16.64
C LEU A 39 16.72 -8.46 -17.80
N THR A 40 16.74 -8.98 -19.03
CA THR A 40 16.61 -8.18 -20.23
C THR A 40 15.30 -7.40 -20.11
N ARG A 41 15.19 -6.23 -20.75
CA ARG A 41 14.02 -5.35 -20.64
C ARG A 41 12.69 -6.11 -20.79
N LYS A 42 12.67 -7.18 -21.60
CA LYS A 42 11.55 -8.12 -21.79
C LYS A 42 11.31 -9.05 -20.60
N GLY A 43 12.37 -9.60 -19.98
CA GLY A 43 12.25 -10.43 -18.78
C GLY A 43 11.66 -9.67 -17.59
N ARG A 44 11.97 -8.38 -17.45
CA ARG A 44 11.35 -7.53 -16.41
C ARG A 44 9.84 -7.37 -16.62
N VAL A 45 9.41 -7.14 -17.86
CA VAL A 45 7.98 -7.05 -18.20
C VAL A 45 7.26 -8.36 -17.86
N VAL A 46 7.83 -9.52 -18.24
CA VAL A 46 7.21 -10.81 -17.93
C VAL A 46 7.07 -11.02 -16.42
N VAL A 47 8.12 -10.77 -15.65
CA VAL A 47 8.10 -10.93 -14.18
C VAL A 47 7.09 -9.99 -13.52
N THR A 48 7.03 -8.73 -13.93
CA THR A 48 6.03 -7.79 -13.37
C THR A 48 4.61 -8.18 -13.73
N THR A 49 4.39 -8.69 -14.95
CA THR A 49 3.06 -9.14 -15.39
C THR A 49 2.63 -10.36 -14.59
N LEU A 50 3.54 -11.33 -14.38
CA LEU A 50 3.25 -12.52 -13.57
C LEU A 50 2.95 -12.16 -12.11
N ALA A 51 3.70 -11.23 -11.54
CA ALA A 51 3.51 -10.76 -10.17
C ALA A 51 2.24 -9.92 -9.98
N ALA A 52 1.77 -9.22 -11.02
CA ALA A 52 0.55 -8.42 -10.96
C ALA A 52 -0.72 -9.27 -10.88
N ILE A 53 -0.71 -10.50 -11.42
CA ILE A 53 -1.89 -11.39 -11.44
C ILE A 53 -2.47 -11.62 -10.04
N PRO A 54 -1.72 -12.12 -9.03
CA PRO A 54 -2.28 -12.35 -7.70
C PRO A 54 -2.70 -11.06 -7.00
N VAL A 55 -2.05 -9.92 -7.28
CA VAL A 55 -2.41 -8.61 -6.71
C VAL A 55 -3.77 -8.15 -7.22
N VAL A 56 -3.99 -8.26 -8.53
CA VAL A 56 -5.29 -7.90 -9.15
C VAL A 56 -6.39 -8.82 -8.65
N LEU A 57 -6.14 -10.13 -8.59
CA LEU A 57 -7.11 -11.09 -8.04
C LEU A 57 -7.44 -10.81 -6.57
N GLY A 58 -6.42 -10.51 -5.75
CA GLY A 58 -6.60 -10.11 -4.37
C GLY A 58 -7.42 -8.82 -4.24
N ALA A 59 -7.10 -7.80 -5.04
CA ALA A 59 -7.84 -6.54 -5.05
C ALA A 59 -9.31 -6.72 -5.44
N VAL A 60 -9.61 -7.53 -6.46
CA VAL A 60 -10.99 -7.85 -6.86
C VAL A 60 -11.70 -8.64 -5.76
N PHE A 61 -11.03 -9.63 -5.17
CA PHE A 61 -11.60 -10.43 -4.08
C PHE A 61 -11.92 -9.56 -2.85
N PHE A 62 -11.00 -8.68 -2.45
CA PHE A 62 -11.22 -7.69 -1.40
C PHE A 62 -12.29 -6.66 -1.77
N ALA A 63 -12.39 -6.23 -3.03
CA ALA A 63 -13.45 -5.31 -3.45
C ALA A 63 -14.84 -5.95 -3.34
N VAL A 64 -14.95 -7.25 -3.66
CA VAL A 64 -16.23 -7.98 -3.62
C VAL A 64 -16.59 -8.45 -2.21
N ASN A 65 -15.62 -8.87 -1.40
CA ASN A 65 -15.85 -9.49 -0.08
C ASN A 65 -15.45 -8.61 1.12
N GLY A 66 -14.64 -7.58 0.89
CA GLY A 66 -13.98 -6.81 1.96
C GLY A 66 -14.85 -5.77 2.64
N GLY A 67 -16.14 -5.67 2.31
CA GLY A 67 -17.05 -4.66 2.85
C GLY A 67 -16.62 -3.26 2.39
N GLY A 68 -17.33 -2.70 1.42
CA GLY A 68 -17.02 -1.36 0.93
C GLY A 68 -17.01 -0.35 2.10
N ALA A 69 -15.91 0.38 2.27
CA ALA A 69 -15.94 1.65 2.98
C ALA A 69 -16.79 2.60 2.14
N ALA A 70 -18.11 2.57 2.37
CA ALA A 70 -19.05 3.48 1.75
C ALA A 70 -18.74 4.88 2.28
N ALA A 71 -18.00 5.67 1.52
CA ALA A 71 -18.21 7.11 1.54
C ALA A 71 -19.68 7.30 1.15
N THR A 72 -20.54 7.52 2.14
CA THR A 72 -21.99 7.58 1.96
C THR A 72 -22.39 8.85 1.22
N SER A 73 -22.17 8.87 -0.10
CA SER A 73 -23.11 9.46 -1.04
C SER A 73 -24.07 8.38 -1.54
N SER A 74 -24.37 7.38 -0.68
CA SER A 74 -25.50 6.50 -0.87
C SER A 74 -26.75 7.34 -0.66
N SER A 75 -27.41 7.72 -1.75
CA SER A 75 -28.86 7.90 -1.72
C SER A 75 -29.47 6.52 -1.44
N SER A 76 -29.33 6.07 -0.20
CA SER A 76 -30.15 5.00 0.36
C SER A 76 -31.58 5.38 0.01
N GLY A 77 -32.31 4.52 -0.68
CA GLY A 77 -33.69 4.77 -1.12
C GLY A 77 -34.70 4.87 0.03
N ALA A 78 -34.29 5.41 1.18
CA ALA A 78 -35.18 5.98 2.17
C ALA A 78 -35.46 7.42 1.73
N THR A 79 -36.65 7.64 1.16
CA THR A 79 -37.18 8.98 0.92
C THR A 79 -37.48 9.59 2.29
N PHE A 80 -36.56 10.38 2.82
CA PHE A 80 -36.83 11.22 3.99
C PHE A 80 -37.49 12.51 3.52
N ASP A 81 -38.46 12.99 4.30
CA ASP A 81 -38.95 14.35 4.14
C ASP A 81 -38.02 15.32 4.86
N TYR A 82 -37.85 16.51 4.30
CA TYR A 82 -36.89 17.49 4.79
C TYR A 82 -37.53 18.85 4.98
N ILE A 83 -37.40 19.37 6.19
CA ILE A 83 -37.85 20.71 6.54
C ILE A 83 -36.63 21.60 6.73
N THR A 84 -36.65 22.78 6.12
CA THR A 84 -35.62 23.81 6.32
C THR A 84 -36.07 24.72 7.44
N VAL A 85 -35.27 24.83 8.50
CA VAL A 85 -35.62 25.66 9.66
C VAL A 85 -35.58 27.13 9.29
N THR A 86 -36.68 27.84 9.57
CA THR A 86 -36.80 29.28 9.32
C THR A 86 -36.34 30.12 10.52
N ALA A 87 -36.14 31.43 10.30
CA ALA A 87 -35.68 32.33 11.35
C ALA A 87 -36.73 32.46 12.47
N GLY A 88 -36.38 32.01 13.68
CA GLY A 88 -37.27 32.06 14.85
C GLY A 88 -38.07 30.77 15.09
N GLU A 89 -37.84 29.74 14.27
CA GLU A 89 -38.47 28.44 14.42
C GLU A 89 -37.63 27.53 15.32
N SER A 90 -38.30 26.77 16.21
CA SER A 90 -37.65 25.83 17.13
C SER A 90 -38.07 24.41 16.83
N LEU A 91 -37.25 23.42 17.20
CA LEU A 91 -37.61 22.00 17.08
C LEU A 91 -38.94 21.66 17.77
N TRP A 92 -39.29 22.40 18.83
CA TRP A 92 -40.58 22.28 19.50
C TRP A 92 -41.77 22.65 18.60
N GLN A 93 -41.62 23.71 17.83
CA GLN A 93 -42.66 24.17 16.91
C GLN A 93 -42.78 23.22 15.71
N ILE A 94 -41.65 22.77 15.17
CA ILE A 94 -41.59 21.79 14.07
C ILE A 94 -42.20 20.45 14.50
N ALA A 95 -41.87 19.95 15.69
CA ALA A 95 -42.44 18.71 16.20
C ALA A 95 -43.97 18.79 16.34
N GLY A 96 -44.50 19.92 16.80
CA GLY A 96 -45.94 20.15 16.89
C GLY A 96 -46.66 20.23 15.54
N GLU A 97 -45.98 20.72 14.51
CA GLU A 97 -46.50 20.78 13.14
C GLU A 97 -46.46 19.41 12.45
N VAL A 98 -45.34 18.70 12.60
CA VAL A 98 -45.06 17.41 11.96
C VAL A 98 -45.86 16.27 12.60
N ALA A 99 -46.01 16.27 13.94
CA ALA A 99 -46.68 15.20 14.67
C ALA A 99 -47.58 15.75 15.79
N PRO A 100 -48.74 16.35 15.46
CA PRO A 100 -49.62 17.02 16.43
C PRO A 100 -50.27 16.06 17.45
N THR A 101 -50.22 14.75 17.20
CA THR A 101 -50.81 13.72 18.07
C THR A 101 -49.79 12.99 18.94
N ALA A 102 -48.49 13.17 18.68
CA ALA A 102 -47.40 12.57 19.45
C ALA A 102 -46.88 13.54 20.53
N ASP A 103 -46.18 13.02 21.54
CA ASP A 103 -45.49 13.90 22.51
C ASP A 103 -44.31 14.59 21.78
N PRO A 104 -44.29 15.94 21.72
CA PRO A 104 -43.20 16.67 21.08
C PRO A 104 -41.81 16.29 21.61
N ARG A 105 -41.70 15.86 22.88
CA ARG A 105 -40.41 15.44 23.46
C ARG A 105 -39.84 14.20 22.78
N GLU A 106 -40.70 13.23 22.47
CA GLU A 106 -40.30 12.00 21.79
C GLU A 106 -39.93 12.31 20.34
N VAL A 107 -40.74 13.11 19.65
CA VAL A 107 -40.50 13.55 18.26
C VAL A 107 -39.18 14.31 18.13
N ILE A 108 -38.89 15.23 19.04
CA ILE A 108 -37.61 15.97 19.07
C ILE A 108 -36.44 14.99 19.28
N SER A 109 -36.59 14.01 20.18
CA SER A 109 -35.54 13.02 20.43
C SER A 109 -35.26 12.15 19.20
N ASP A 110 -36.31 11.74 18.48
CA ASP A 110 -36.20 11.00 17.23
C ASP A 110 -35.52 11.83 16.14
N ILE A 111 -35.90 13.10 16.02
CA ILE A 111 -35.30 14.05 15.06
C ILE A 111 -33.83 14.28 15.37
N VAL A 112 -33.47 14.54 16.63
CA VAL A 112 -32.08 14.75 17.06
C VAL A 112 -31.25 13.50 16.80
N HIS A 113 -31.78 12.33 17.12
CA HIS A 113 -31.09 11.06 16.89
C HIS A 113 -30.89 10.76 15.40
N LEU A 114 -31.90 11.02 14.56
CA LEU A 114 -31.84 10.82 13.12
C LEU A 114 -30.85 11.78 12.44
N ASN A 115 -30.83 13.04 12.86
CA ASN A 115 -30.01 14.09 12.26
C ASN A 115 -28.63 14.24 12.94
N GLN A 116 -28.35 13.45 13.97
CA GLN A 116 -27.11 13.50 14.76
C GLN A 116 -26.83 14.91 15.31
N LEU A 117 -27.88 15.63 15.72
CA LEU A 117 -27.74 16.99 16.22
C LEU A 117 -27.04 16.97 17.60
N PRO A 118 -26.06 17.87 17.84
CA PRO A 118 -25.30 17.91 19.09
C PRO A 118 -26.15 18.40 20.28
N SER A 119 -27.23 19.12 20.01
CA SER A 119 -28.20 19.60 21.00
C SER A 119 -29.57 19.76 20.33
N SER A 120 -30.60 20.07 21.13
CA SER A 120 -31.92 20.46 20.62
C SER A 120 -31.95 21.87 20.00
N GLU A 121 -30.80 22.54 19.89
CA GLU A 121 -30.66 23.85 19.26
C GLU A 121 -30.36 23.65 17.78
N VAL A 122 -31.20 24.26 16.92
CA VAL A 122 -31.04 24.18 15.47
C VAL A 122 -30.79 25.57 14.91
N GLN A 123 -29.89 25.66 13.92
CA GLN A 123 -29.57 26.92 13.28
C GLN A 123 -30.57 27.24 12.17
N VAL A 124 -30.79 28.55 11.95
CA VAL A 124 -31.62 29.02 10.85
C VAL A 124 -31.01 28.61 9.51
N GLY A 125 -31.82 28.03 8.64
CA GLY A 125 -31.39 27.49 7.35
C GLY A 125 -30.85 26.06 7.40
N GLU A 126 -30.83 25.43 8.58
CA GLU A 126 -30.46 24.03 8.71
C GLU A 126 -31.57 23.12 8.16
N ARG A 127 -31.16 22.08 7.42
CA ARG A 127 -32.07 21.12 6.81
C ARG A 127 -32.20 19.91 7.71
N ILE A 128 -33.39 19.69 8.24
CA ILE A 128 -33.68 18.63 9.21
C ILE A 128 -34.47 17.54 8.50
N ALA A 129 -33.98 16.30 8.59
CA ALA A 129 -34.67 15.11 8.14
C ALA A 129 -35.75 14.72 9.15
N ILE A 130 -36.95 14.44 8.66
CA ILE A 130 -38.08 14.00 9.46
C ILE A 130 -38.12 12.46 9.48
N PRO A 131 -38.24 11.84 10.67
CA PRO A 131 -38.43 10.40 10.78
C PRO A 131 -39.68 9.93 10.01
N LEU A 132 -39.57 8.80 9.31
CA LEU A 132 -40.62 8.30 8.40
C LEU A 132 -41.96 8.04 9.11
N GLN A 133 -41.96 7.80 10.42
CA GLN A 133 -43.18 7.63 11.21
C GLN A 133 -44.04 8.89 11.31
N TYR A 134 -43.49 10.07 11.02
CA TYR A 134 -44.19 11.36 11.06
C TYR A 134 -44.25 12.06 9.69
N SER A 135 -43.74 11.41 8.64
CA SER A 135 -43.86 11.90 7.27
C SER A 135 -45.21 11.46 6.69
N HIS A 136 -45.96 12.40 6.10
CA HIS A 136 -47.31 12.20 5.56
C HIS A 136 -47.36 12.26 4.03
#